data_AF-A0ABD1Q3A6-F1
#
_entry.id   AF-A0ABD1Q3A6-F1
#
_cell.length_a   1.000
_cell.length_b   1.000
_cell.length_c   1.000
_cell.angle_alpha   90.00
_cell.angle_beta   90.00
_cell.angle_gamma   90.00
#
_symmetry.space_group_name_H-M   'P 1'
#
loop_
_entity.id
_entity.type
_entity.pdbx_description
1 polymer ?
#
loop_
_entity_poly.entity_id
_entity_poly.type
_entity_poly.pdbx_seq_one_letter_code
_entity_poly.pdbx_strand_id
1 'polypeptide(L)'
;MDSARTTPITSLHAVAVPYPGRGHVNVMMNFCKILSAAAASPHHKLKLLISFVITEEWLGFIGSEEKPPNVSFATIPNVLPSELGRAADMISFVGATHTKMEEPFERLLDRLPLPVNIIISDSFLNWAVEVGNRRNIPVASLWPMPASVFSIFYHTDLLVQNGHFAFDLSERGEERVDYFPGISSICLADLPSIFHLKDQRLLHLALRAVSDVSKAKYLLFNSIFELEPQVINALKQEFSYPVYSVGPVVSFLQS
;
A
#
# COMPACT_ATOMS: atom_id res chain seq x y z
N MET A 1 2.38 -26.99 43.61
CA MET A 1 2.29 -27.41 42.20
C MET A 1 1.48 -26.33 41.49
N ASP A 2 2.17 -25.34 40.94
CA ASP A 2 1.52 -24.23 40.25
C ASP A 2 0.99 -24.70 38.90
N SER A 3 -0.33 -24.62 38.74
CA SER A 3 -1.02 -24.75 37.47
C SER A 3 -0.53 -23.64 36.54
N ALA A 4 0.33 -23.99 35.58
CA ALA A 4 0.71 -23.11 34.50
C ALA A 4 -0.56 -22.74 33.72
N ARG A 5 -1.05 -21.51 33.91
CA ARG A 5 -2.11 -20.93 33.09
C ARG A 5 -1.60 -20.82 31.66
N THR A 6 -1.95 -21.78 30.81
CA THR A 6 -1.78 -21.71 29.36
C THR A 6 -2.64 -20.56 28.85
N THR A 7 -1.99 -19.44 28.53
CA THR A 7 -2.63 -18.32 27.83
C THR A 7 -3.08 -18.81 26.46
N PRO A 8 -4.33 -18.57 26.01
CA PRO A 8 -4.80 -19.06 24.70
C PRO A 8 -3.94 -18.50 23.57
N ILE A 9 -3.56 -19.34 22.60
CA ILE A 9 -2.90 -18.87 21.37
C ILE A 9 -3.96 -18.15 20.53
N THR A 10 -3.82 -16.82 20.42
CA THR A 10 -4.62 -16.01 19.51
C THR A 10 -4.15 -16.28 18.07
N SER A 11 -5.06 -16.75 17.22
CA SER A 11 -4.82 -16.83 15.77
C SER A 11 -5.32 -15.56 15.10
N LEU A 12 -4.47 -14.93 14.30
CA LEU A 12 -4.77 -13.72 13.54
C LEU A 12 -4.68 -14.04 12.05
N HIS A 13 -5.71 -13.67 11.30
CA HIS A 13 -5.75 -13.79 9.86
C HIS A 13 -5.69 -12.40 9.22
N ALA A 14 -4.59 -12.14 8.52
CA ALA A 14 -4.40 -10.95 7.71
C ALA A 14 -4.67 -11.26 6.23
N VAL A 15 -5.38 -10.36 5.55
CA VAL A 15 -5.52 -10.39 4.10
C VAL A 15 -4.64 -9.28 3.53
N ALA A 16 -3.64 -9.64 2.73
CA ALA A 16 -2.75 -8.69 2.08
C ALA A 16 -3.13 -8.56 0.60
N VAL A 17 -3.48 -7.36 0.15
CA VAL A 17 -3.90 -7.09 -1.23
C VAL A 17 -3.04 -5.97 -1.85
N PRO A 18 -2.00 -6.32 -2.64
CA PRO A 18 -1.20 -5.34 -3.36
C PRO A 18 -1.95 -4.76 -4.56
N TYR A 19 -1.57 -3.55 -4.96
CA TYR A 19 -1.89 -3.07 -6.31
C TYR A 19 -1.23 -4.02 -7.33
N PRO A 20 -1.90 -4.39 -8.44
CA PRO A 20 -1.43 -5.43 -9.37
C PRO A 20 -0.28 -4.95 -10.27
N GLY A 21 0.81 -4.44 -9.70
CA GLY A 21 2.03 -4.05 -10.39
C GLY A 21 3.28 -4.56 -9.67
N ARG A 22 4.33 -4.91 -10.43
CA ARG A 22 5.56 -5.57 -9.92
C ARG A 22 6.12 -4.94 -8.65
N GLY A 23 6.35 -3.62 -8.65
CA GLY A 23 6.88 -2.93 -7.46
C GLY A 23 6.00 -3.08 -6.23
N HIS A 24 4.68 -3.00 -6.40
CA HIS A 24 3.68 -3.08 -5.34
C HIS A 24 3.56 -4.50 -4.78
N VAL A 25 3.46 -5.50 -5.68
CA VAL A 25 3.39 -6.92 -5.33
C VAL A 25 4.63 -7.35 -4.55
N ASN A 26 5.82 -6.96 -5.03
CA ASN A 26 7.08 -7.29 -4.38
C ASN A 26 7.19 -6.68 -2.99
N VAL A 27 6.86 -5.40 -2.83
CA VAL A 27 6.87 -4.72 -1.53
C VAL A 27 5.91 -5.39 -0.56
N MET A 28 4.66 -5.64 -0.95
CA MET A 28 3.69 -6.31 -0.09
C MET A 28 4.14 -7.74 0.30
N MET A 29 4.70 -8.51 -0.64
CA MET A 29 5.15 -9.88 -0.37
C MET A 29 6.31 -9.90 0.62
N ASN A 30 7.30 -9.02 0.43
CA ASN A 30 8.41 -8.88 1.35
C ASN A 30 7.93 -8.41 2.74
N PHE A 31 6.91 -7.54 2.80
CA PHE A 31 6.33 -7.13 4.08
C PHE A 31 5.67 -8.32 4.78
N CYS A 32 4.93 -9.15 4.04
CA CYS A 32 4.34 -10.38 4.57
C CYS A 32 5.41 -11.36 5.07
N LYS A 33 6.56 -11.48 4.39
CA LYS A 33 7.71 -12.28 4.84
C LYS A 33 8.27 -11.78 6.18
N ILE A 34 8.44 -10.47 6.32
CA ILE A 34 8.91 -9.83 7.57
C ILE A 34 7.90 -10.06 8.70
N LEU A 35 6.60 -9.82 8.47
CA LEU A 35 5.54 -10.06 9.46
C LEU A 35 5.50 -11.52 9.90
N SER A 36 5.63 -12.45 8.95
CA SER A 36 5.69 -13.88 9.23
C SER A 36 6.87 -14.22 10.15
N ALA A 37 8.07 -13.74 9.83
CA ALA A 37 9.26 -13.99 10.63
C ALA A 37 9.13 -13.40 12.05
N ALA A 38 8.61 -12.18 12.17
CA ALA A 38 8.36 -11.54 13.47
C ALA A 38 7.35 -12.32 14.32
N ALA A 39 6.27 -12.80 13.71
CA ALA A 39 5.24 -13.59 14.40
C ALA A 39 5.73 -14.98 14.85
N ALA A 40 6.73 -15.55 14.16
CA ALA A 40 7.34 -16.84 14.53
C ALA A 40 8.33 -16.73 15.70
N SER A 41 8.69 -15.51 16.15
CA SER A 41 9.61 -15.31 17.26
C SER A 41 9.05 -15.92 18.56
N PRO A 42 9.87 -16.62 19.39
CA PRO A 42 9.43 -17.24 20.64
C PRO A 42 8.79 -16.27 21.65
N HIS A 43 9.05 -14.98 21.49
CA HIS A 43 8.50 -13.92 22.33
C HIS A 43 7.06 -13.53 21.94
N HIS A 44 6.58 -13.96 20.78
CA HIS A 44 5.21 -13.72 20.32
C HIS A 44 4.37 -15.00 20.47
N LYS A 45 3.27 -14.91 21.21
CA LYS A 45 2.25 -15.99 21.32
C LYS A 45 1.16 -15.87 20.24
N LEU A 46 1.50 -15.31 19.08
CA LEU A 46 0.55 -15.00 18.01
C LEU A 46 0.73 -15.98 16.84
N LYS A 47 -0.33 -16.69 16.47
CA LYS A 47 -0.35 -17.45 15.22
C LYS A 47 -0.86 -16.55 14.10
N LEU A 48 0.04 -15.99 13.31
CA LEU A 48 -0.30 -15.17 12.15
C LEU A 48 -0.48 -16.04 10.90
N LEU A 49 -1.61 -15.89 10.21
CA LEU A 49 -1.89 -16.43 8.88
C LEU A 49 -2.10 -15.27 7.91
N ILE A 50 -1.54 -15.38 6.71
CA ILE A 50 -1.66 -14.36 5.68
C ILE A 50 -2.24 -14.97 4.40
N SER A 51 -3.37 -14.44 3.95
CA SER A 51 -3.86 -14.65 2.59
C SER A 51 -3.40 -13.50 1.70
N PHE A 52 -2.46 -13.79 0.80
CA PHE A 52 -1.90 -12.85 -0.17
C PHE A 52 -2.75 -12.87 -1.45
N VAL A 53 -3.53 -11.82 -1.65
CA VAL A 53 -4.57 -11.75 -2.69
C VAL A 53 -4.00 -11.19 -3.99
N ILE A 54 -4.05 -11.97 -5.05
CA ILE A 54 -3.57 -11.58 -6.38
C ILE A 54 -4.59 -11.98 -7.45
N THR A 55 -4.43 -11.48 -8.68
CA THR A 55 -5.21 -12.00 -9.80
C THR A 55 -4.69 -13.39 -10.23
N GLU A 56 -5.50 -14.16 -10.94
CA GLU A 56 -5.09 -15.46 -11.51
C GLU A 56 -3.87 -15.35 -12.45
N GLU A 57 -3.74 -14.25 -13.20
CA GLU A 57 -2.58 -13.96 -14.06
C GLU A 57 -1.33 -13.78 -13.19
N TRP A 58 -1.44 -12.99 -12.11
CA TRP A 58 -0.35 -12.80 -11.17
C TRP A 58 0.06 -14.10 -10.50
N LEU A 59 -0.88 -15.02 -10.22
CA LEU A 59 -0.53 -16.36 -9.74
C LEU A 59 0.33 -17.11 -10.78
N GLY A 60 0.06 -16.93 -12.07
CA GLY A 60 0.92 -17.46 -13.14
C GLY A 60 2.35 -16.90 -13.13
N PHE A 61 2.54 -15.66 -12.66
CA PHE A 61 3.87 -15.05 -12.57
C PHE A 61 4.65 -15.42 -11.32
N ILE A 62 4.00 -15.49 -10.15
CA ILE A 62 4.68 -15.64 -8.85
C ILE A 62 4.31 -16.91 -8.09
N GLY A 63 3.44 -17.76 -8.65
CA GLY A 63 2.90 -18.94 -7.94
C GLY A 63 3.95 -19.98 -7.55
N SER A 64 5.09 -20.01 -8.25
CA SER A 64 6.23 -20.87 -7.94
C SER A 64 7.24 -20.24 -6.98
N GLU A 65 7.09 -18.96 -6.61
CA GLU A 65 8.02 -18.29 -5.71
C GLU A 65 7.91 -18.82 -4.28
N GLU A 66 9.05 -18.90 -3.59
CA GLU A 66 9.08 -19.30 -2.20
C GLU A 66 8.41 -18.25 -1.30
N LYS A 67 7.56 -18.76 -0.41
CA LYS A 67 6.82 -17.99 0.59
C LYS A 67 6.80 -18.72 1.93
N PRO A 68 6.69 -17.98 3.05
CA PRO A 68 6.59 -18.59 4.37
C PRO A 68 5.39 -19.55 4.50
N PRO A 69 5.45 -20.56 5.37
CA PRO A 69 4.42 -21.60 5.49
C PRO A 69 3.04 -21.07 5.92
N ASN A 70 3.00 -19.93 6.60
CA ASN A 70 1.79 -19.24 7.02
C ASN A 70 1.30 -18.17 6.02
N VAL A 71 1.97 -18.03 4.87
CA VAL A 71 1.52 -17.19 3.75
C VAL A 71 0.96 -18.09 2.66
N SER A 72 -0.26 -17.79 2.22
CA SER A 72 -0.97 -18.55 1.17
C SER A 72 -1.46 -17.60 0.10
N PHE A 73 -1.40 -18.00 -1.16
CA PHE A 73 -2.02 -17.23 -2.24
C PHE A 73 -3.53 -17.44 -2.21
N ALA A 74 -4.27 -16.35 -2.39
CA ALA A 74 -5.69 -16.37 -2.66
C ALA A 74 -5.91 -15.60 -3.96
N THR A 75 -6.76 -16.11 -4.85
CA THR A 75 -6.92 -15.51 -6.18
C THR A 75 -8.28 -14.85 -6.36
N ILE A 76 -8.26 -13.74 -7.10
CA ILE A 76 -9.44 -13.18 -7.75
C ILE A 76 -9.35 -13.39 -9.27
N PRO A 77 -10.48 -13.49 -9.99
CA PRO A 77 -10.49 -13.59 -11.45
C PRO A 77 -9.68 -12.48 -12.14
N ASN A 78 -9.16 -12.80 -13.32
CA ASN A 78 -8.51 -11.82 -14.20
C ASN A 78 -9.51 -10.84 -14.80
N VAL A 79 -9.81 -9.78 -14.05
CA VAL A 79 -10.72 -8.68 -14.46
C VAL A 79 -9.98 -7.47 -15.04
N LEU A 80 -8.66 -7.56 -15.17
CA LEU A 80 -7.77 -6.47 -15.58
C LEU A 80 -7.17 -6.74 -16.95
N PRO A 81 -6.77 -5.68 -17.69
CA PRO A 81 -5.83 -5.84 -18.79
C PRO A 81 -4.54 -6.51 -18.30
N SER A 82 -3.92 -7.34 -19.15
CA SER A 82 -2.70 -8.09 -18.80
C SER A 82 -1.58 -7.17 -18.30
N GLU A 83 -0.81 -7.64 -17.32
CA GLU A 83 0.43 -6.99 -16.91
C GLU A 83 1.40 -6.81 -18.09
N LEU A 84 1.40 -7.77 -19.02
CA LEU A 84 2.18 -7.75 -20.24
C LEU A 84 1.52 -6.79 -21.24
N GLY A 85 2.04 -5.57 -21.33
CA GLY A 85 1.61 -4.59 -22.32
C GLY A 85 0.60 -3.55 -21.84
N ARG A 86 0.16 -3.57 -20.58
CA ARG A 86 -0.68 -2.50 -20.00
C ARG A 86 -0.10 -1.09 -20.14
N ALA A 87 1.20 -0.95 -20.34
CA ALA A 87 1.85 0.34 -20.56
C ALA A 87 1.31 1.06 -21.81
N ALA A 88 0.78 0.33 -22.78
CA ALA A 88 0.13 0.90 -23.97
C ALA A 88 -1.19 1.62 -23.65
N ASP A 89 -1.88 1.24 -22.56
CA ASP A 89 -3.09 1.91 -22.08
C ASP A 89 -3.16 1.86 -20.54
N MET A 90 -2.28 2.66 -19.93
CA MET A 90 -2.16 2.72 -18.47
C MET A 90 -3.43 3.27 -17.81
N ILE A 91 -4.16 4.16 -18.48
CA ILE A 91 -5.38 4.77 -17.95
C ILE A 91 -6.49 3.73 -17.81
N SER A 92 -6.72 2.90 -18.84
CA SER A 92 -7.70 1.83 -18.75
C SER A 92 -7.30 0.77 -17.74
N PHE A 93 -6.00 0.47 -17.61
CA PHE A 93 -5.51 -0.45 -16.58
C PHE A 93 -5.79 0.07 -15.17
N VAL A 94 -5.37 1.30 -14.85
CA VAL A 94 -5.61 1.92 -13.53
C VAL A 94 -7.12 2.06 -13.29
N GLY A 95 -7.90 2.53 -14.26
CA GLY A 95 -9.35 2.60 -14.13
C GLY A 95 -9.99 1.24 -13.81
N ALA A 96 -9.50 0.15 -14.41
CA ALA A 96 -9.96 -1.21 -14.14
C ALA A 96 -9.61 -1.69 -12.71
N THR A 97 -8.43 -1.34 -12.17
CA THR A 97 -8.08 -1.72 -10.78
C THR A 97 -9.01 -1.07 -9.77
N HIS A 98 -9.45 0.17 -10.02
CA HIS A 98 -10.38 0.89 -9.16
C HIS A 98 -11.84 0.44 -9.28
N THR A 99 -12.24 -0.16 -10.41
CA THR A 99 -13.67 -0.43 -10.70
C THR A 99 -14.03 -1.90 -10.79
N LYS A 100 -13.06 -2.79 -11.01
CA LYS A 100 -13.33 -4.21 -11.29
C LYS A 100 -12.80 -5.17 -10.24
N MET A 101 -11.83 -4.77 -9.41
CA MET A 101 -11.23 -5.68 -8.40
C MET A 101 -12.06 -5.80 -7.12
N GLU A 102 -12.83 -4.77 -6.76
CA GLU A 102 -13.57 -4.70 -5.49
C GLU A 102 -14.55 -5.86 -5.32
N GLU A 103 -15.46 -6.07 -6.28
CA GLU A 103 -16.50 -7.09 -6.19
C GLU A 103 -15.93 -8.52 -6.12
N PRO A 104 -14.94 -8.91 -6.96
CA PRO A 104 -14.21 -10.16 -6.76
C PRO A 104 -13.51 -10.30 -5.41
N PHE A 105 -12.90 -9.23 -4.90
CA PHE A 105 -12.22 -9.25 -3.61
C PHE A 105 -13.21 -9.48 -2.47
N GLU A 106 -14.36 -8.80 -2.47
CA GLU A 106 -15.43 -9.02 -1.50
C GLU A 106 -15.91 -10.46 -1.47
N ARG A 107 -16.19 -11.04 -2.65
CA ARG A 107 -16.57 -12.45 -2.75
C ARG A 107 -15.49 -13.40 -2.25
N LEU A 108 -14.22 -13.05 -2.43
CA LEU A 108 -13.11 -13.84 -1.91
C LEU A 108 -13.12 -13.83 -0.37
N LEU A 109 -13.34 -12.66 0.26
CA LEU A 109 -13.42 -12.58 1.72
C LEU A 109 -14.48 -13.52 2.32
N ASP A 110 -15.63 -13.67 1.64
CA ASP A 110 -16.71 -14.56 2.07
C ASP A 110 -16.36 -16.06 1.95
N ARG A 111 -15.37 -16.40 1.13
CA ARG A 111 -14.93 -17.78 0.88
C ARG A 111 -13.71 -18.18 1.68
N LEU A 112 -13.05 -17.25 2.37
CA LEU A 112 -11.89 -17.54 3.20
C LEU A 112 -12.30 -18.45 4.37
N PRO A 113 -11.51 -19.47 4.71
CA PRO A 113 -11.88 -20.45 5.73
C PRO A 113 -11.82 -19.89 7.16
N LEU A 114 -11.18 -18.73 7.34
CA LEU A 114 -11.00 -18.08 8.64
C LEU A 114 -11.50 -16.64 8.58
N PRO A 115 -12.16 -16.15 9.64
CA PRO A 115 -12.53 -14.74 9.75
C PRO A 115 -11.30 -13.84 9.57
N VAL A 116 -11.45 -12.78 8.78
CA VAL A 116 -10.37 -11.83 8.52
C VAL A 116 -10.31 -10.82 9.67
N ASN A 117 -9.15 -10.68 10.29
CA ASN A 117 -8.95 -9.75 11.41
C ASN A 117 -8.41 -8.39 10.97
N ILE A 118 -7.68 -8.34 9.85
CA ILE A 118 -7.11 -7.11 9.30
C ILE A 118 -6.91 -7.24 7.79
N ILE A 119 -7.13 -6.16 7.06
CA ILE A 119 -6.74 -6.05 5.65
C ILE A 119 -5.50 -5.16 5.58
N ILE A 120 -4.44 -5.63 4.94
CA ILE A 120 -3.27 -4.84 4.57
C ILE A 120 -3.43 -4.55 3.08
N SER A 121 -3.74 -3.31 2.74
CA SER A 121 -4.05 -2.92 1.37
C SER A 121 -3.04 -1.93 0.83
N ASP A 122 -2.70 -2.06 -0.44
CA ASP A 122 -1.98 -1.00 -1.14
C ASP A 122 -2.80 0.29 -1.17
N SER A 123 -2.15 1.42 -0.92
CA SER A 123 -2.82 2.72 -0.83
C SER A 123 -3.48 3.17 -2.14
N PHE A 124 -3.11 2.60 -3.29
CA PHE A 124 -3.81 2.86 -4.54
C PHE A 124 -5.12 2.07 -4.69
N LEU A 125 -5.42 1.11 -3.81
CA LEU A 125 -6.66 0.33 -3.83
C LEU A 125 -7.66 0.88 -2.80
N ASN A 126 -8.11 2.11 -3.02
CA ASN A 126 -8.98 2.82 -2.09
C ASN A 126 -10.27 2.08 -1.72
N TRP A 127 -10.84 1.30 -2.64
CA TRP A 127 -12.00 0.46 -2.40
C TRP A 127 -11.77 -0.55 -1.26
N ALA A 128 -10.54 -0.99 -0.99
CA ALA A 128 -10.26 -1.95 0.08
C ALA A 128 -10.48 -1.34 1.47
N VAL A 129 -10.22 -0.04 1.62
CA VAL A 129 -10.52 0.74 2.83
C VAL A 129 -12.04 0.77 3.04
N GLU A 130 -12.81 1.02 1.98
CA GLU A 130 -14.27 1.05 2.03
C GLU A 130 -14.86 -0.34 2.35
N VAL A 131 -14.36 -1.40 1.71
CA VAL A 131 -14.74 -2.79 1.99
C VAL A 131 -14.48 -3.14 3.45
N GLY A 132 -13.29 -2.83 3.97
CA GLY A 132 -12.94 -3.08 5.37
C GLY A 132 -13.89 -2.35 6.32
N ASN A 133 -14.14 -1.06 6.06
CA ASN A 133 -15.07 -0.27 6.87
C ASN A 133 -16.51 -0.82 6.85
N ARG A 134 -17.04 -1.21 5.69
CA ARG A 134 -18.38 -1.84 5.58
C ARG A 134 -18.47 -3.16 6.34
N ARG A 135 -17.37 -3.91 6.39
CA ARG A 135 -17.28 -5.23 7.05
C ARG A 135 -16.80 -5.17 8.50
N ASN A 136 -16.56 -3.96 9.05
CA ASN A 136 -15.95 -3.75 10.36
C ASN A 136 -14.59 -4.46 10.54
N ILE A 137 -13.80 -4.53 9.47
CA ILE A 137 -12.43 -5.07 9.46
C ILE A 137 -11.47 -3.87 9.38
N PRO A 138 -10.51 -3.72 10.32
CA PRO A 138 -9.53 -2.65 10.24
C PRO A 138 -8.66 -2.80 8.99
N VAL A 139 -8.32 -1.68 8.37
CA VAL A 139 -7.45 -1.63 7.18
C VAL A 139 -6.15 -0.90 7.52
N ALA A 140 -5.03 -1.54 7.22
CA ALA A 140 -3.71 -0.92 7.20
C ALA A 140 -3.35 -0.58 5.75
N SER A 141 -3.22 0.71 5.45
CA SER A 141 -2.82 1.21 4.14
C SER A 141 -1.30 1.17 4.02
N LEU A 142 -0.78 0.35 3.11
CA LEU A 142 0.64 0.28 2.79
C LEU A 142 0.94 1.20 1.60
N TRP A 143 1.80 2.18 1.82
CA TRP A 143 2.38 3.00 0.76
C TRP A 143 3.72 2.38 0.34
N PRO A 144 3.84 1.89 -0.91
CA PRO A 144 4.99 1.09 -1.33
C PRO A 144 6.21 1.94 -1.74
N MET A 145 6.07 3.26 -1.73
CA MET A 145 7.09 4.24 -2.09
C MET A 145 7.60 4.99 -0.83
N PRO A 146 8.57 5.91 -0.96
CA PRO A 146 9.03 6.74 0.15
C PRO A 146 7.92 7.61 0.76
N ALA A 147 8.08 7.99 2.03
CA ALA A 147 7.09 8.79 2.77
C ALA A 147 6.97 10.22 2.22
N SER A 148 8.08 10.80 1.72
CA SER A 148 8.10 12.08 1.00
C SER A 148 7.16 12.09 -0.20
N VAL A 149 7.19 11.03 -1.01
CA VAL A 149 6.30 10.90 -2.18
C VAL A 149 4.85 10.89 -1.71
N PHE A 150 4.51 10.14 -0.66
CA PHE A 150 3.15 10.16 -0.10
C PHE A 150 2.72 11.57 0.32
N SER A 151 3.58 12.29 1.04
CA SER A 151 3.29 13.65 1.50
C SER A 151 3.05 14.61 0.32
N ILE A 152 3.77 14.47 -0.81
CA ILE A 152 3.51 15.24 -2.03
C ILE A 152 2.12 14.95 -2.60
N PHE A 153 1.76 13.67 -2.76
CA PHE A 153 0.42 13.31 -3.26
C PHE A 153 -0.68 13.77 -2.32
N TYR A 154 -0.52 13.57 -1.01
CA TYR A 154 -1.54 13.89 -0.01
C TYR A 154 -1.79 15.41 0.08
N HIS A 155 -0.72 16.22 0.02
CA HIS A 155 -0.80 17.68 0.10
C HIS A 155 -0.78 18.38 -1.27
N THR A 156 -1.34 17.73 -2.31
CA THR A 156 -1.40 18.33 -3.66
C THR A 156 -2.23 19.62 -3.69
N ASP A 157 -3.17 19.78 -2.76
CA ASP A 157 -3.93 21.02 -2.59
C ASP A 157 -3.02 22.23 -2.30
N LEU A 158 -1.87 22.04 -1.64
CA LEU A 158 -0.88 23.10 -1.44
C LEU A 158 -0.25 23.57 -2.77
N LEU A 159 -0.03 22.66 -3.74
CA LEU A 159 0.38 23.06 -5.08
C LEU A 159 -0.68 23.94 -5.75
N VAL A 160 -1.96 23.59 -5.58
CA VAL A 160 -3.07 24.36 -6.16
C VAL A 160 -3.17 25.75 -5.52
N GLN A 161 -3.15 25.82 -4.19
CA GLN A 161 -3.26 27.07 -3.43
C GLN A 161 -2.13 28.06 -3.74
N ASN A 162 -0.92 27.54 -4.01
CA ASN A 162 0.25 28.35 -4.31
C ASN A 162 0.49 28.55 -5.83
N GLY A 163 -0.42 28.10 -6.69
CA GLY A 163 -0.30 28.29 -8.15
C GLY A 163 0.81 27.46 -8.82
N HIS A 164 1.23 26.36 -8.20
CA HIS A 164 2.25 25.41 -8.70
C HIS A 164 1.65 24.08 -9.19
N PHE A 165 0.33 24.02 -9.40
CA PHE A 165 -0.34 22.86 -9.98
C PHE A 165 -0.47 22.99 -11.50
N ALA A 166 -0.48 21.85 -12.22
CA ALA A 166 -0.60 21.80 -13.69
C ALA A 166 0.37 22.76 -14.41
N PHE A 167 1.65 22.69 -14.06
CA PHE A 167 2.71 23.53 -14.60
C PHE A 167 3.32 22.94 -15.88
N ASP A 168 3.86 23.81 -16.74
CA ASP A 168 4.72 23.38 -17.83
C ASP A 168 6.14 23.15 -17.29
N LEU A 169 6.63 21.92 -17.39
CA LEU A 169 7.95 21.52 -16.92
C LEU A 169 9.07 22.32 -17.59
N SER A 170 8.90 22.70 -18.86
CA SER A 170 9.91 23.46 -19.61
C SER A 170 10.03 24.92 -19.20
N GLU A 171 8.95 25.48 -18.63
CA GLU A 171 8.91 26.88 -18.20
C GLU A 171 9.21 27.03 -16.70
N ARG A 172 8.67 26.11 -15.89
CA ARG A 172 8.60 26.25 -14.43
C ARG A 172 9.33 25.15 -13.66
N GLY A 173 9.99 24.21 -14.33
CA GLY A 173 10.63 23.05 -13.68
C GLY A 173 11.64 23.41 -12.59
N GLU A 174 12.37 24.51 -12.75
CA GLU A 174 13.37 25.01 -11.78
C GLU A 174 12.76 25.82 -10.63
N GLU A 175 11.45 26.13 -10.67
CA GLU A 175 10.77 26.76 -9.55
C GLU A 175 10.82 25.83 -8.33
N ARG A 176 11.11 26.42 -7.17
CA ARG A 176 11.26 25.67 -5.92
C ARG A 176 10.05 25.90 -5.02
N VAL A 177 9.59 24.82 -4.41
CA VAL A 177 8.50 24.84 -3.42
C VAL A 177 9.00 24.29 -2.10
N ASP A 178 8.54 24.86 -0.98
CA ASP A 178 9.05 24.58 0.36
C ASP A 178 7.93 24.45 1.43
N TYR A 179 6.68 24.34 0.98
CA TYR A 179 5.50 24.27 1.86
C TYR A 179 5.00 22.85 2.14
N PHE A 180 5.64 21.81 1.58
CA PHE A 180 5.25 20.43 1.88
C PHE A 180 5.67 20.02 3.30
N PRO A 181 4.75 19.51 4.14
CA PRO A 181 5.08 19.11 5.51
C PRO A 181 6.22 18.10 5.59
N GLY A 182 7.30 18.51 6.25
CA GLY A 182 8.49 17.70 6.50
C GLY A 182 9.41 17.49 5.29
N ILE A 183 9.13 18.08 4.13
CA ILE A 183 9.99 18.00 2.94
C ILE A 183 10.74 19.33 2.79
N SER A 184 12.06 19.25 2.65
CA SER A 184 12.89 20.42 2.30
C SER A 184 12.50 20.98 0.93
N SER A 185 12.90 22.23 0.66
CA SER A 185 12.70 22.86 -0.65
C SER A 185 13.06 21.91 -1.81
N ILE A 186 12.15 21.75 -2.77
CA ILE A 186 12.24 20.82 -3.91
C ILE A 186 11.87 21.55 -5.22
N CYS A 187 12.49 21.19 -6.34
CA CYS A 187 12.12 21.74 -7.64
C CYS A 187 10.82 21.10 -8.16
N LEU A 188 10.02 21.83 -8.93
CA LEU A 188 8.83 21.27 -9.59
C LEU A 188 9.19 20.10 -10.53
N ALA A 189 10.38 20.14 -11.12
CA ALA A 189 10.92 19.05 -11.93
C ALA A 189 11.20 17.75 -11.15
N ASP A 190 11.41 17.83 -9.83
CA ASP A 190 11.66 16.67 -8.97
C ASP A 190 10.37 16.02 -8.44
N LEU A 191 9.21 16.64 -8.70
CA LEU A 191 7.91 16.04 -8.36
C LEU A 191 7.71 14.72 -9.14
N PRO A 192 6.92 13.78 -8.61
CA PRO A 192 6.66 12.52 -9.31
C PRO A 192 6.17 12.75 -10.75
N SER A 193 6.68 11.97 -11.70
CA SER A 193 6.45 12.20 -13.15
C SER A 193 4.97 12.25 -13.57
N ILE A 194 4.08 11.65 -12.77
CA ILE A 194 2.62 11.73 -12.97
C ILE A 194 2.08 13.17 -12.90
N PHE A 195 2.74 14.07 -12.18
CA PHE A 195 2.39 15.50 -12.12
C PHE A 195 2.72 16.23 -13.43
N HIS A 196 3.69 15.71 -14.20
CA HIS A 196 4.16 16.31 -15.45
C HIS A 196 3.38 15.85 -16.69
N LEU A 197 2.45 14.89 -16.54
CA LEU A 197 1.69 14.34 -17.66
C LEU A 197 0.71 15.37 -18.21
N LYS A 198 0.63 15.52 -19.53
CA LYS A 198 -0.40 16.38 -20.16
C LYS A 198 -1.81 15.89 -19.83
N ASP A 199 -1.99 14.56 -19.84
CA ASP A 199 -3.24 13.93 -19.42
C ASP A 199 -3.22 13.67 -17.92
N GLN A 200 -4.03 14.45 -17.19
CA GLN A 200 -4.08 14.44 -15.74
C GLN A 200 -4.99 13.33 -15.17
N ARG A 201 -5.64 12.50 -15.99
CA ARG A 201 -6.58 11.46 -15.49
C ARG A 201 -5.91 10.48 -14.53
N LEU A 202 -4.67 10.09 -14.80
CA LEU A 202 -3.90 9.22 -13.90
C LEU A 202 -3.64 9.91 -12.56
N LEU A 203 -3.24 11.19 -12.58
CA LEU A 203 -3.00 11.95 -11.36
C LEU A 203 -4.28 12.01 -10.52
N HIS A 204 -5.43 12.35 -11.11
CA HIS A 204 -6.70 12.42 -10.39
C HIS A 204 -7.09 11.08 -9.73
N LEU A 205 -6.87 9.95 -10.42
CA LEU A 205 -7.10 8.62 -9.84
C LEU A 205 -6.16 8.35 -8.65
N ALA A 206 -4.88 8.68 -8.79
CA ALA A 206 -3.89 8.54 -7.72
C ALA A 206 -4.23 9.42 -6.50
N LEU A 207 -4.57 10.70 -6.72
CA LEU A 207 -4.94 11.65 -5.65
C LEU A 207 -6.20 11.21 -4.91
N ARG A 208 -7.21 10.72 -5.64
CA ARG A 208 -8.41 10.14 -5.03
C ARG A 208 -8.04 8.99 -4.11
N ALA A 209 -7.16 8.10 -4.57
CA ALA A 209 -6.76 6.95 -3.78
C ALA A 209 -6.01 7.34 -2.50
N VAL A 210 -5.07 8.29 -2.61
CA VAL A 210 -4.31 8.81 -1.48
C VAL A 210 -5.21 9.56 -0.48
N SER A 211 -6.22 10.29 -0.94
CA SER A 211 -7.15 11.00 -0.04
C SER A 211 -7.96 10.05 0.86
N ASP A 212 -8.31 8.87 0.35
CA ASP A 212 -9.09 7.87 1.08
C ASP A 212 -8.28 7.15 2.17
N VAL A 213 -6.96 7.32 2.20
CA VAL A 213 -6.09 6.75 3.26
C VAL A 213 -6.48 7.26 4.64
N SER A 214 -7.01 8.49 4.74
CA SER A 214 -7.56 9.05 5.98
C SER A 214 -8.67 8.20 6.63
N LYS A 215 -9.32 7.32 5.86
CA LYS A 215 -10.38 6.40 6.31
C LYS A 215 -9.83 5.06 6.82
N ALA A 216 -8.52 4.81 6.72
CA ALA A 216 -7.87 3.60 7.21
C ALA A 216 -7.67 3.64 8.74
N LYS A 217 -7.13 2.55 9.30
CA LYS A 217 -6.78 2.44 10.73
C LYS A 217 -5.27 2.49 10.99
N TYR A 218 -4.46 2.28 9.96
CA TYR A 218 -3.01 2.35 10.02
C TYR A 218 -2.48 2.85 8.69
N LEU A 219 -1.37 3.58 8.72
CA LEU A 219 -0.60 3.93 7.53
C LEU A 219 0.82 3.40 7.68
N LEU A 220 1.24 2.60 6.71
CA LEU A 220 2.52 1.90 6.69
C LEU A 220 3.34 2.43 5.52
N PHE A 221 4.59 2.80 5.76
CA PHE A 221 5.52 3.27 4.73
C PHE A 221 6.62 2.26 4.50
N ASN A 222 6.87 1.92 3.23
CA ASN A 222 8.10 1.25 2.81
C ASN A 222 9.29 2.25 2.83
N SER A 223 9.61 2.75 4.01
CA SER A 223 10.71 3.66 4.27
C SER A 223 11.34 3.39 5.63
N ILE A 224 12.56 3.89 5.81
CA ILE A 224 13.33 3.84 7.05
C ILE A 224 13.13 5.16 7.77
N PHE A 225 12.76 5.11 9.07
CA PHE A 225 12.47 6.34 9.82
C PHE A 225 13.62 7.34 9.80
N GLU A 226 14.83 6.84 9.97
CA GLU A 226 16.07 7.62 10.02
C GLU A 226 16.39 8.33 8.69
N LEU A 227 15.81 7.90 7.57
CA LEU A 227 15.99 8.54 6.26
C LEU A 227 15.01 9.70 6.02
N GLU A 228 13.79 9.61 6.53
CA GLU A 228 12.73 10.60 6.31
C GLU A 228 12.06 11.07 7.62
N PRO A 229 12.81 11.39 8.69
CA PRO A 229 12.22 11.57 10.01
C PRO A 229 11.29 12.79 10.08
N GLN A 230 11.61 13.87 9.37
CA GLN A 230 10.79 15.08 9.33
C GLN A 230 9.43 14.81 8.68
N VAL A 231 9.44 14.14 7.51
CA VAL A 231 8.20 13.78 6.80
C VAL A 231 7.35 12.81 7.63
N ILE A 232 7.96 11.76 8.17
CA ILE A 232 7.23 10.75 8.95
C ILE A 232 6.64 11.37 10.22
N ASN A 233 7.37 12.27 10.89
CA ASN A 233 6.85 12.97 12.06
C ASN A 233 5.73 13.94 11.71
N ALA A 234 5.81 14.66 10.59
CA ALA A 234 4.71 15.51 10.12
C ALA A 234 3.44 14.67 9.85
N LEU A 235 3.58 13.54 9.16
CA LEU A 235 2.45 12.63 8.88
C LEU A 235 1.88 12.00 10.16
N LYS A 236 2.71 11.69 11.16
CA LYS A 236 2.25 11.23 12.49
C LYS A 236 1.43 12.28 13.24
N GLN A 237 1.68 13.57 13.01
CA GLN A 237 0.92 14.66 13.60
C GLN A 237 -0.41 14.89 12.86
N GLU A 238 -0.41 14.67 11.54
CA GLU A 238 -1.58 14.82 10.68
C GLU A 238 -2.65 13.73 10.92
N PHE A 239 -2.22 12.47 11.02
CA PHE A 239 -3.16 11.36 11.18
C PHE A 239 -3.44 11.02 12.64
N SER A 240 -4.71 10.88 12.98
CA SER A 240 -5.15 10.49 14.34
C SER A 240 -4.96 9.00 14.66
N TYR A 241 -4.36 8.23 13.75
CA TYR A 241 -4.14 6.80 13.86
C TYR A 241 -2.65 6.46 13.66
N PRO A 242 -2.20 5.26 14.04
CA PRO A 242 -0.78 4.95 14.01
C PRO A 242 -0.19 4.97 12.59
N VAL A 243 0.94 5.68 12.46
CA VAL A 243 1.76 5.75 11.24
C VAL A 243 3.10 5.08 11.52
N TYR A 244 3.45 4.08 10.71
CA TYR A 244 4.66 3.27 10.87
C TYR A 244 5.54 3.29 9.62
N SER A 245 6.84 3.47 9.83
CA SER A 245 7.88 3.11 8.88
C SER A 245 8.21 1.63 9.04
N VAL A 246 7.94 0.83 8.02
CA VAL A 246 8.17 -0.63 8.03
C VAL A 246 9.28 -1.06 7.05
N GLY A 247 9.93 -0.08 6.41
CA GLY A 247 11.00 -0.31 5.45
C GLY A 247 12.39 -0.48 6.07
N PRO A 248 13.38 -0.89 5.26
CA PRO A 248 13.24 -1.16 3.83
C PRO A 248 12.63 -2.56 3.63
N VAL A 249 11.53 -2.63 2.90
CA VAL A 249 10.83 -3.89 2.61
C VAL A 249 11.42 -4.50 1.34
N VAL A 250 12.71 -4.79 1.39
CA VAL A 250 13.48 -5.40 0.30
C VAL A 250 13.69 -6.88 0.57
N SER A 251 13.84 -7.67 -0.51
CA SER A 251 14.29 -9.05 -0.39
C SER A 251 15.76 -9.02 0.04
N PHE A 252 16.04 -9.13 1.33
CA PHE A 252 17.37 -9.53 1.76
C PHE A 252 17.56 -10.95 1.23
N LEU A 253 18.39 -11.08 0.19
CA LEU A 253 18.85 -12.37 -0.31
C LEU A 253 19.29 -13.19 0.91
N GLN A 254 18.67 -14.36 1.10
CA GLN A 254 19.24 -15.40 1.94
C GLN A 254 20.53 -15.82 1.24
N SER A 255 21.66 -15.32 1.74
CA SER A 255 23.00 -15.82 1.43
C SER A 255 23.21 -17.18 2.08
#